data_AF-A0A816F0X0-F1
#
_entry.id   AF-A0A816F0X0-F1
#
_cell.length_a   1.000
_cell.length_b   1.000
_cell.length_c   1.000
_cell.angle_alpha   90.00
_cell.angle_beta   90.00
_cell.angle_gamma   90.00
#
_symmetry.space_group_name_H-M   'P 1'
#
loop_
_entity.id
_entity.type
_entity.pdbx_description
1 polymer ?
#
loop_
_entity_poly.entity_id
_entity_poly.type
_entity_poly.pdbx_seq_one_letter_code
_entity_poly.pdbx_strand_id
1 'polypeptide(L)'
;MDDNNDVCFPIAPCNRFPTQVIYSTGTKPASVAAVDVNGDSKPDIIVANYGSDNVGVLLNNGNGTFGAQVTYSTGTDPFSVTAADINGDSKLDIIVANYDSNNVGVLLNNGNGTFAAQVTYSTGTGTGPHSVTAVDVNGDSILDIIVANYGSNNVGVFLSN
;
A
#
# COMPACT_ATOMS: atom_id res chain seq x y z
N MET A 1 -36.51 31.80 -14.32
CA MET A 1 -36.54 31.13 -13.01
C MET A 1 -35.97 29.74 -13.22
N ASP A 2 -35.05 29.40 -12.32
CA ASP A 2 -34.17 28.25 -12.19
C ASP A 2 -32.70 28.40 -12.69
N ASP A 3 -32.04 29.44 -12.16
CA ASP A 3 -31.08 29.39 -11.03
C ASP A 3 -29.79 28.54 -11.10
N ASN A 4 -29.33 28.07 -12.27
CA ASN A 4 -27.96 27.55 -12.37
C ASN A 4 -26.96 28.69 -12.67
N ASN A 5 -26.70 29.47 -11.63
CA ASN A 5 -25.72 30.55 -11.59
C ASN A 5 -24.30 29.97 -11.72
N ASP A 6 -23.91 29.70 -12.96
CA ASP A 6 -22.56 29.41 -13.42
C ASP A 6 -21.70 30.68 -13.28
N VAL A 7 -21.24 30.95 -12.06
CA VAL A 7 -20.29 32.03 -11.77
C VAL A 7 -18.90 31.45 -11.53
N CYS A 8 -18.27 31.04 -12.63
CA CYS A 8 -16.85 30.73 -12.69
C CYS A 8 -16.01 32.04 -12.61
N PHE A 9 -15.37 32.31 -11.48
CA PHE A 9 -14.31 33.33 -11.31
C PHE A 9 -12.92 32.66 -11.15
N PRO A 10 -11.79 33.36 -11.40
CA PRO A 10 -10.71 32.84 -12.24
C PRO A 10 -9.62 32.12 -11.43
N ILE A 11 -9.66 30.79 -11.27
CA ILE A 11 -8.43 29.99 -11.05
C ILE A 11 -8.50 28.49 -11.41
N ALA A 12 -9.65 27.91 -11.77
CA ALA A 12 -9.67 26.55 -12.37
C ALA A 12 -11.04 26.27 -13.02
N PRO A 13 -11.11 25.49 -14.12
CA PRO A 13 -12.39 25.03 -14.64
C PRO A 13 -13.12 24.16 -13.61
N CYS A 14 -14.43 24.35 -13.50
CA CYS A 14 -15.34 23.68 -12.54
C CYS A 14 -15.34 22.13 -12.67
N ASN A 15 -14.75 21.60 -13.75
CA ASN A 15 -14.52 20.17 -13.95
C ASN A 15 -13.03 19.83 -13.82
N ARG A 16 -12.55 19.74 -12.57
CA ARG A 16 -11.14 19.51 -12.22
C ARG A 16 -10.63 18.10 -12.55
N PHE A 17 -11.53 17.13 -12.65
CA PHE A 17 -11.18 15.75 -12.92
C PHE A 17 -11.58 15.36 -14.35
N PRO A 18 -10.62 15.09 -15.24
CA PRO A 18 -10.94 14.51 -16.54
C PRO A 18 -11.44 13.06 -16.37
N THR A 19 -11.81 12.42 -17.47
CA THR A 19 -12.15 11.00 -17.49
C THR A 19 -11.05 10.15 -16.84
N GLN A 20 -11.47 9.17 -16.04
CA GLN A 20 -10.56 8.22 -15.38
C GLN A 20 -9.75 7.43 -16.43
N VAL A 21 -8.43 7.39 -16.23
CA VAL A 21 -7.54 6.48 -16.97
C VAL A 21 -7.46 5.16 -16.19
N ILE A 22 -7.62 4.04 -16.89
CA ILE A 22 -7.66 2.71 -16.29
C ILE A 22 -6.32 2.00 -16.49
N TYR A 23 -5.76 1.47 -15.40
CA TYR A 23 -4.58 0.62 -15.42
C TYR A 23 -4.97 -0.78 -14.93
N SER A 24 -4.62 -1.80 -15.71
CA SER A 24 -4.86 -3.19 -15.31
C SER A 24 -3.98 -3.55 -14.12
N THR A 25 -4.57 -4.30 -13.18
CA THR A 25 -3.89 -4.88 -12.00
C THR A 25 -4.30 -6.34 -11.86
N GLY A 26 -3.89 -7.01 -10.78
CA GLY A 26 -4.41 -8.30 -10.36
C GLY A 26 -5.92 -8.30 -10.08
N THR A 27 -6.44 -9.45 -9.65
CA THR A 27 -7.88 -9.63 -9.44
C THR A 27 -8.31 -9.19 -8.04
N LYS A 28 -9.54 -8.67 -7.94
CA LYS A 28 -10.13 -8.14 -6.70
C LYS A 28 -9.15 -7.21 -5.93
N PRO A 29 -8.66 -6.11 -6.52
CA PRO A 29 -7.80 -5.18 -5.79
C PRO A 29 -8.54 -4.63 -4.55
N ALA A 30 -7.94 -4.73 -3.37
CA ALA A 30 -8.58 -4.42 -2.09
C ALA A 30 -8.05 -3.14 -1.44
N SER A 31 -6.77 -2.83 -1.65
CA SER A 31 -6.11 -1.65 -1.06
C SER A 31 -5.06 -1.08 -1.99
N VAL A 32 -4.78 0.22 -1.83
CA VAL A 32 -3.80 0.96 -2.62
C VAL A 32 -3.00 1.89 -1.71
N ALA A 33 -1.69 2.01 -1.98
CA ALA A 33 -0.81 3.03 -1.42
C ALA A 33 -0.12 3.81 -2.54
N ALA A 34 0.12 5.10 -2.33
CA ALA A 34 0.80 5.98 -3.28
C ALA A 34 2.06 6.56 -2.65
N VAL A 35 3.23 6.17 -3.16
CA VAL A 35 4.51 6.43 -2.51
C VAL A 35 5.67 6.20 -3.49
N ASP A 36 6.75 6.97 -3.38
CA ASP A 36 7.94 6.79 -4.21
C ASP A 36 8.74 5.57 -3.74
N VAL A 37 8.68 4.47 -4.50
CA VAL A 37 9.40 3.23 -4.14
C VAL A 37 10.69 3.03 -4.93
N ASN A 38 10.98 3.91 -5.89
CA ASN A 38 12.17 3.79 -6.73
C ASN A 38 13.19 4.94 -6.52
N GLY A 39 12.85 5.91 -5.67
CA GLY A 39 13.71 7.03 -5.29
C GLY A 39 13.79 8.14 -6.34
N ASP A 40 12.88 8.18 -7.31
CA ASP A 40 12.89 9.19 -8.39
C ASP A 40 12.07 10.45 -8.09
N SER A 41 11.61 10.59 -6.85
CA SER A 41 10.76 11.67 -6.32
C SER A 41 9.37 11.75 -6.95
N LYS A 42 8.87 10.65 -7.52
CA LYS A 42 7.50 10.56 -8.04
C LYS A 42 6.77 9.44 -7.32
N PRO A 43 5.58 9.72 -6.74
CA PRO A 43 4.79 8.67 -6.13
C PRO A 43 4.40 7.60 -7.16
N ASP A 44 4.78 6.37 -6.88
CA ASP A 44 4.36 5.15 -7.55
C ASP A 44 3.06 4.63 -6.91
N ILE A 45 2.48 3.57 -7.48
CA ILE A 45 1.27 2.93 -6.93
C ILE A 45 1.61 1.49 -6.50
N ILE A 46 1.20 1.14 -5.29
CA ILE A 46 1.24 -0.22 -4.76
C ILE A 46 -0.20 -0.69 -4.56
N VAL A 47 -0.53 -1.90 -5.01
CA VAL A 47 -1.88 -2.47 -4.94
C VAL A 47 -1.84 -3.84 -4.25
N ALA A 48 -2.69 -4.04 -3.23
CA ALA A 48 -2.98 -5.36 -2.69
C ALA A 48 -4.04 -6.04 -3.57
N ASN A 49 -3.66 -7.08 -4.30
CA ASN A 49 -4.57 -7.83 -5.16
C ASN A 49 -5.11 -9.06 -4.42
N TYR A 50 -6.16 -8.86 -3.64
CA TYR A 50 -6.76 -9.88 -2.78
C TYR A 50 -7.00 -11.20 -3.51
N GLY A 51 -7.58 -11.17 -4.72
CA GLY A 51 -7.93 -12.40 -5.44
C GLY A 51 -6.76 -13.07 -6.15
N SER A 52 -5.59 -12.44 -6.19
CA SER A 52 -4.40 -12.92 -6.90
C SER A 52 -3.23 -13.24 -5.97
N ASP A 53 -3.41 -13.13 -4.66
CA ASP A 53 -2.39 -13.42 -3.63
C ASP A 53 -1.05 -12.74 -3.92
N ASN A 54 -1.11 -11.51 -4.41
CA ASN A 54 0.08 -10.71 -4.71
C ASN A 54 -0.12 -9.23 -4.39
N VAL A 55 1.01 -8.56 -4.24
CA VAL A 55 1.08 -7.11 -4.36
C VAL A 55 1.54 -6.78 -5.76
N GLY A 56 1.01 -5.74 -6.37
CA GLY A 56 1.59 -5.21 -7.59
C GLY A 56 1.96 -3.74 -7.49
N VAL A 57 3.03 -3.41 -8.21
CA VAL A 57 3.68 -2.10 -8.22
C VAL A 57 3.59 -1.53 -9.63
N LEU A 58 3.09 -0.31 -9.75
CA LEU A 58 3.03 0.44 -11.00
C LEU A 58 3.90 1.69 -10.85
N LEU A 59 5.02 1.71 -11.56
CA LEU A 59 5.95 2.84 -11.50
C LEU A 59 5.43 4.04 -12.29
N ASN A 60 5.65 5.23 -11.76
CA ASN A 60 5.21 6.49 -12.34
C ASN A 60 6.19 6.98 -13.43
N ASN A 61 5.69 7.22 -14.63
CA ASN A 61 6.50 7.72 -15.75
C ASN A 61 6.83 9.22 -15.64
N GLY A 62 6.27 9.94 -14.65
CA GLY A 62 6.49 11.37 -14.41
C GLY A 62 5.69 12.33 -15.28
N ASN A 63 4.81 11.80 -16.12
CA ASN A 63 3.88 12.57 -16.96
C ASN A 63 2.42 12.31 -16.58
N GLY A 64 2.16 11.80 -15.37
CA GLY A 64 0.84 11.40 -14.90
C GLY A 64 0.36 10.05 -15.44
N THR A 65 1.24 9.27 -16.08
CA THR A 65 0.97 7.89 -16.49
C THR A 65 1.80 6.88 -15.71
N PHE A 66 1.33 5.64 -15.67
CA PHE A 66 2.02 4.54 -14.99
C PHE A 66 2.44 3.45 -15.98
N GLY A 67 3.56 2.79 -15.67
CA GLY A 67 4.02 1.60 -16.39
C GLY A 67 3.11 0.39 -16.15
N ALA A 68 3.43 -0.71 -16.84
CA ALA A 68 2.79 -2.00 -16.57
C ALA A 68 3.11 -2.46 -15.14
N GLN A 69 2.15 -3.14 -14.53
CA GLN A 69 2.32 -3.67 -13.19
C GLN A 69 3.42 -4.75 -13.15
N VAL A 70 4.28 -4.66 -12.14
CA VAL A 70 5.14 -5.75 -11.69
C VAL A 70 4.56 -6.34 -10.42
N THR A 71 4.44 -7.67 -10.35
CA THR A 71 3.80 -8.35 -9.22
C THR A 71 4.81 -9.10 -8.35
N TYR A 72 4.55 -9.10 -7.05
CA TYR A 72 5.30 -9.82 -6.03
C TYR A 72 4.35 -10.67 -5.22
N SER A 73 4.62 -11.98 -5.14
CA SER A 73 3.82 -12.89 -4.32
C SER A 73 3.84 -12.46 -2.85
N THR A 74 2.68 -12.57 -2.21
CA THR A 74 2.48 -12.34 -0.77
C THR A 74 1.72 -13.53 -0.18
N GLY A 75 1.23 -13.40 1.06
CA GLY A 75 0.28 -14.35 1.62
C GLY A 75 -1.08 -14.34 0.91
N THR A 76 -1.92 -15.29 1.28
CA THR A 76 -3.30 -15.44 0.78
C THR A 76 -4.19 -14.30 1.25
N ASP A 77 -5.04 -13.82 0.35
CA ASP A 77 -6.05 -12.79 0.60
C ASP A 77 -5.46 -11.49 1.19
N PRO A 78 -4.49 -10.84 0.50
CA PRO A 78 -3.92 -9.57 0.96
C PRO A 78 -4.99 -8.47 0.97
N PHE A 79 -5.27 -7.92 2.15
CA PHE A 79 -6.39 -6.99 2.37
C PHE A 79 -5.94 -5.53 2.46
N SER A 80 -4.75 -5.29 3.01
CA SER A 80 -4.21 -3.95 3.21
C SER A 80 -2.74 -3.91 2.87
N VAL A 81 -2.31 -2.78 2.31
CA VAL A 81 -0.92 -2.50 1.99
C VAL A 81 -0.55 -1.09 2.47
N THR A 82 0.65 -0.96 3.01
CA THR A 82 1.30 0.31 3.32
C THR A 82 2.78 0.23 2.93
N ALA A 83 3.48 1.36 2.98
CA ALA A 83 4.92 1.40 2.76
C ALA A 83 5.63 2.24 3.83
N ALA A 84 6.75 1.75 4.32
CA ALA A 84 7.57 2.40 5.33
C ALA A 84 9.00 1.84 5.29
N ASP A 85 9.98 2.62 5.74
CA ASP A 85 11.35 2.16 5.92
C ASP A 85 11.44 1.33 7.20
N ILE A 86 11.14 0.02 7.11
CA ILE A 86 11.01 -0.84 8.29
C ILE A 86 12.36 -1.41 8.74
N ASN A 87 13.38 -1.36 7.88
CA ASN A 87 14.71 -1.87 8.15
C ASN A 87 15.78 -0.76 8.36
N GLY A 88 15.41 0.52 8.21
CA GLY A 88 16.27 1.67 8.44
C GLY A 88 17.29 1.93 7.32
N ASP A 89 17.06 1.41 6.11
CA ASP A 89 17.97 1.54 4.97
C ASP A 89 17.64 2.74 4.05
N SER A 90 16.70 3.59 4.47
CA SER A 90 16.20 4.75 3.75
C SER A 90 15.44 4.43 2.46
N LYS A 91 14.91 3.21 2.33
CA LYS A 91 14.01 2.83 1.23
C LYS A 91 12.69 2.36 1.81
N LEU A 92 11.61 2.70 1.12
CA LEU A 92 10.27 2.35 1.58
C LEU A 92 9.96 0.90 1.19
N ASP A 93 9.90 0.04 2.19
CA ASP A 93 9.52 -1.36 2.09
C ASP A 93 8.01 -1.50 2.02
N ILE A 94 7.52 -2.59 1.42
CA ILE A 94 6.08 -2.86 1.37
C ILE A 94 5.68 -3.74 2.55
N ILE A 95 4.61 -3.34 3.26
CA ILE A 95 4.04 -4.09 4.38
C ILE A 95 2.59 -4.46 4.02
N VAL A 96 2.25 -5.74 4.17
CA VAL A 96 0.98 -6.31 3.70
C VAL A 96 0.29 -7.08 4.82
N ALA A 97 -1.00 -6.82 5.02
CA ALA A 97 -1.86 -7.64 5.88
C ALA A 97 -2.49 -8.77 5.05
N ASN A 98 -2.10 -10.03 5.31
CA ASN A 98 -2.61 -11.20 4.58
C ASN A 98 -3.68 -11.91 5.42
N TYR A 99 -4.94 -11.68 5.07
CA TYR A 99 -6.09 -12.02 5.90
C TYR A 99 -6.17 -13.52 6.20
N ASP A 100 -6.21 -14.37 5.17
CA ASP A 100 -6.36 -15.82 5.35
C ASP A 100 -5.05 -16.50 5.80
N SER A 101 -3.90 -15.92 5.46
CA SER A 101 -2.61 -16.41 5.96
C SER A 101 -2.34 -16.06 7.43
N ASN A 102 -3.18 -15.23 8.04
CA ASN A 102 -3.04 -14.78 9.43
C ASN A 102 -1.65 -14.21 9.77
N ASN A 103 -1.07 -13.46 8.83
CA ASN A 103 0.23 -12.85 9.02
C ASN A 103 0.29 -11.44 8.40
N VAL A 104 1.28 -10.68 8.86
CA VAL A 104 1.80 -9.56 8.10
C VAL A 104 2.96 -10.09 7.28
N GLY A 105 3.16 -9.61 6.06
CA GLY A 105 4.42 -9.83 5.40
C GLY A 105 5.03 -8.55 4.84
N VAL A 106 6.34 -8.56 4.78
CA VAL A 106 7.22 -7.44 4.46
C VAL A 106 8.02 -7.81 3.23
N LEU A 107 8.00 -6.95 2.22
CA LEU A 107 8.83 -7.08 1.03
C LEU A 107 9.86 -5.95 1.05
N LEU A 108 11.13 -6.30 1.21
CA LEU A 108 12.20 -5.33 1.32
C LEU A 108 12.53 -4.72 -0.05
N ASN A 109 12.72 -3.41 -0.08
CA ASN A 109 12.97 -2.65 -1.30
C ASN A 109 14.47 -2.64 -1.66
N ASN A 110 14.77 -2.94 -2.92
CA ASN A 110 16.13 -2.89 -3.45
C ASN A 110 16.58 -1.47 -3.85
N GLY A 111 15.67 -0.49 -3.81
CA GLY A 111 15.92 0.94 -4.06
C GLY A 111 15.78 1.36 -5.51
N ASN A 112 15.24 0.49 -6.35
CA ASN A 112 15.02 0.73 -7.78
C ASN A 112 13.59 0.36 -8.21
N GLY A 113 12.66 0.34 -7.25
CA GLY A 113 11.27 -0.09 -7.46
C GLY A 113 11.11 -1.60 -7.57
N THR A 114 12.14 -2.38 -7.24
CA THR A 114 12.05 -3.85 -7.13
C THR A 114 12.15 -4.30 -5.68
N PHE A 115 11.52 -5.44 -5.39
CA PHE A 115 11.40 -5.95 -4.03
C PHE A 115 11.93 -7.39 -3.92
N ALA A 116 12.48 -7.70 -2.76
CA ALA A 116 12.87 -9.05 -2.38
C ALA A 116 11.64 -9.94 -2.12
N ALA A 117 11.88 -11.25 -1.98
CA ALA A 117 10.85 -12.17 -1.51
C ALA A 117 10.35 -11.78 -0.11
N GLN A 118 9.06 -12.06 0.13
CA GLN A 118 8.42 -11.69 1.37
C GLN A 118 9.03 -12.39 2.60
N VAL A 119 9.18 -11.62 3.68
CA VAL A 119 9.36 -12.11 5.05
C VAL A 119 8.04 -11.99 5.80
N THR A 120 7.64 -13.02 6.54
CA THR A 120 6.32 -13.06 7.20
C THR A 120 6.42 -13.04 8.72
N TYR A 121 5.50 -12.32 9.36
CA TYR A 121 5.34 -12.20 10.80
C TYR A 121 3.95 -12.68 11.19
N SER A 122 3.88 -13.80 11.91
CA SER A 122 2.60 -14.39 12.33
C SER A 122 1.85 -13.46 13.27
N THR A 123 0.57 -13.24 13.01
CA THR A 123 -0.32 -12.51 13.92
C THR A 123 -1.06 -13.44 14.89
N GLY A 124 -0.89 -14.76 14.73
CA GLY A 124 -1.61 -15.81 15.47
C GLY A 124 -2.70 -16.48 14.61
N THR A 125 -3.18 -17.65 14.99
CA THR A 125 -4.20 -18.37 14.21
C THR A 125 -5.58 -17.70 14.31
N GLY A 126 -6.27 -17.51 13.18
CA GLY A 126 -7.64 -17.00 13.13
C GLY A 126 -7.77 -15.50 13.42
N THR A 127 -6.67 -14.75 13.32
CA THR A 127 -6.65 -13.31 13.56
C THR A 127 -7.23 -12.50 12.41
N GLY A 128 -7.12 -12.96 11.17
CA GLY A 128 -7.61 -12.24 9.99
C GLY A 128 -7.13 -10.78 9.94
N PRO A 129 -5.81 -10.52 9.78
CA PRO A 129 -5.28 -9.16 9.73
C PRO A 129 -5.88 -8.41 8.53
N HIS A 130 -6.53 -7.28 8.81
CA HIS A 130 -7.35 -6.55 7.84
C HIS A 130 -6.78 -5.17 7.51
N SER A 131 -6.06 -4.55 8.44
CA SER A 131 -5.37 -3.28 8.21
C SER A 131 -4.02 -3.29 8.88
N VAL A 132 -3.03 -2.66 8.25
CA VAL A 132 -1.68 -2.53 8.78
C VAL A 132 -1.17 -1.10 8.63
N THR A 133 -0.42 -0.62 9.61
CA THR A 133 0.34 0.63 9.55
C THR A 133 1.67 0.44 10.24
N ALA A 134 2.64 1.31 9.95
CA ALA A 134 3.94 1.32 10.64
C ALA A 134 4.24 2.69 11.21
N VAL A 135 4.66 2.74 12.47
CA VAL A 135 5.06 3.96 13.19
C VAL A 135 5.84 3.53 14.43
N ASP A 136 6.82 4.32 14.85
CA ASP A 136 7.48 4.16 16.16
C ASP A 136 6.46 4.48 17.27
N VAL A 137 5.91 3.45 17.92
CA VAL A 137 4.93 3.65 19.01
C VAL A 137 5.59 3.72 20.37
N ASN A 138 6.85 3.28 20.48
CA ASN A 138 7.53 3.08 21.75
C ASN A 138 8.59 4.17 22.04
N GLY A 139 8.98 4.94 21.03
CA GLY A 139 9.93 6.05 21.09
C GLY A 139 11.39 5.67 20.89
N ASP A 140 11.70 4.49 20.33
CA ASP A 140 13.08 4.01 20.10
C ASP A 140 13.67 4.41 18.74
N SER A 141 12.92 5.17 17.92
CA SER A 141 13.28 5.58 16.57
C SER A 141 13.36 4.44 15.54
N ILE A 142 12.81 3.28 15.85
CA ILE A 142 12.61 2.16 14.92
C ILE A 142 11.10 2.02 14.69
N LEU A 143 10.68 1.81 13.44
CA LEU A 143 9.26 1.68 13.16
C LEU A 143 8.72 0.33 13.65
N ASP A 144 7.59 0.39 14.35
CA ASP A 144 6.83 -0.79 14.77
C ASP A 144 5.68 -1.06 13.78
N ILE A 145 5.21 -2.30 13.69
CA ILE A 145 4.05 -2.66 12.85
C ILE A 145 2.81 -2.81 13.73
N ILE A 146 1.76 -2.06 13.42
CA ILE A 146 0.46 -2.14 14.09
C ILE A 146 -0.56 -2.78 13.15
N VAL A 147 -1.32 -3.74 13.67
CA VAL A 147 -2.23 -4.57 12.89
C VAL A 147 -3.61 -4.60 13.52
N ALA A 148 -4.65 -4.28 12.74
CA ALA A 148 -6.03 -4.54 13.12
C ALA A 148 -6.40 -5.97 12.71
N ASN A 149 -6.68 -6.82 13.69
CA ASN A 149 -7.04 -8.23 13.49
C ASN A 149 -8.56 -8.39 13.57
N TYR A 150 -9.19 -8.53 12.40
CA TYR A 150 -10.64 -8.60 12.28
C TYR A 150 -11.21 -9.90 12.88
N GLY A 151 -10.58 -11.04 12.58
CA GLY A 151 -11.04 -12.36 13.05
C GLY A 151 -10.94 -12.54 14.57
N SER A 152 -9.91 -11.99 15.20
CA SER A 152 -9.69 -12.10 16.65
C SER A 152 -10.15 -10.88 17.48
N ASN A 153 -10.79 -9.88 16.85
CA ASN A 153 -11.32 -8.68 17.50
C ASN A 153 -10.28 -7.93 18.36
N ASN A 154 -9.05 -7.75 17.86
CA ASN A 154 -8.00 -7.06 18.61
C ASN A 154 -7.06 -6.26 17.71
N VAL A 155 -6.16 -5.50 18.34
CA VAL A 155 -5.02 -4.84 17.67
C VAL A 155 -3.74 -5.50 18.17
N GLY A 156 -2.89 -5.93 17.25
CA GLY A 156 -1.55 -6.41 17.52
C GLY A 156 -0.50 -5.34 17.23
N VAL A 157 0.62 -5.38 17.97
CA VAL A 157 1.80 -4.56 17.70
C VAL A 157 3.01 -5.48 17.66
N PHE A 158 3.76 -5.44 16.56
CA PHE A 158 5.10 -6.00 16.48
C PHE A 158 6.08 -4.88 16.83
N LEU A 159 6.73 -5.00 17.99
CA LEU A 159 7.82 -4.12 18.37
C LEU A 159 9.09 -4.55 17.63
N SER A 160 9.73 -3.59 16.97
CA SER A 160 11.04 -3.77 16.37
C SER A 160 12.14 -3.65 17.44
N ASN A 161 13.35 -4.17 17.18
CA ASN A 161 14.50 -4.09 18.10
C ASN A 161 15.77 -3.70 17.35
#